data_AF-A0A6A3CH35-F1
#
_entry.id   AF-A0A6A3CH35-F1
#
_cell.length_a   1.000
_cell.length_b   1.000
_cell.length_c   1.000
_cell.angle_alpha   90.00
_cell.angle_beta   90.00
_cell.angle_gamma   90.00
#
_symmetry.space_group_name_H-M   'P 1'
#
loop_
_entity.id
_entity.type
_entity.pdbx_description
1 polymer ?
#
loop_
_entity_poly.entity_id
_entity_poly.type
_entity_poly.pdbx_seq_one_letter_code
_entity_poly.pdbx_strand_id
1 'polypeptide(L)'
;MGNKAKTSRKGKKAWRANISTEDIHDFFEKSTKDALSGGSLTSAPTESLFVIDKSKDLSVKKKIEKKREKVLRVDSMLKKNHFVEVVPSSKQKSFKKKKEALKAVDAVVQDAPKDESVPDSGMVPLWGDGGQHGGRKARQVSKQSIIPAVEVEAPGCSYNPAFESHQDSLAQAVAEEMQKAYKIELGPQPVPITVMGEVVDEDDVSKYFIEVDDESDDDMNEEDPEMEKRPLKIKRVTRVELNKRARRKELQKKEAEVKKKQEFTKDIDK
;
A
#
# COMPACT_ATOMS: atom_id res chain seq x y z
N MET A 1 33.89 51.85 15.05
CA MET A 1 34.79 51.74 13.89
C MET A 1 33.96 51.82 12.62
N GLY A 2 33.95 52.99 11.97
CA GLY A 2 33.02 53.30 10.88
C GLY A 2 33.28 52.49 9.61
N ASN A 3 32.18 52.03 8.98
CA ASN A 3 32.20 51.41 7.67
C ASN A 3 32.73 52.41 6.64
N LYS A 4 33.93 52.17 6.10
CA LYS A 4 34.53 52.98 5.04
C LYS A 4 33.63 52.93 3.80
N ALA A 5 33.31 54.10 3.26
CA ALA A 5 32.48 54.24 2.05
C ALA A 5 33.08 53.45 0.88
N LYS A 6 32.24 52.68 0.18
CA LYS A 6 32.65 51.86 -0.96
C LYS A 6 33.26 52.74 -2.05
N THR A 7 34.51 52.46 -2.41
CA THR A 7 35.17 53.10 -3.54
C THR A 7 34.43 52.78 -4.84
N SER A 8 34.38 53.75 -5.75
CA SER A 8 33.67 53.77 -7.04
C SER A 8 33.13 52.44 -7.60
N ARG A 9 31.80 52.40 -7.83
CA ARG A 9 31.08 51.30 -8.51
C ARG A 9 31.40 51.16 -10.01
N LYS A 10 32.31 51.97 -10.56
CA LYS A 10 32.59 52.07 -12.00
C LYS A 10 33.89 51.39 -12.44
N GLY A 11 34.52 50.60 -11.57
CA GLY A 11 35.76 49.88 -11.89
C GLY A 11 35.52 48.49 -12.51
N LYS A 12 36.49 47.99 -13.30
CA LYS A 12 36.46 46.64 -13.90
C LYS A 12 36.21 45.52 -12.90
N LYS A 13 36.67 45.67 -11.64
CA LYS A 13 36.43 44.71 -10.55
C LYS A 13 34.96 44.65 -10.12
N ALA A 14 34.26 45.79 -10.11
CA ALA A 14 32.82 45.84 -9.83
C ALA A 14 32.01 45.24 -10.98
N TRP A 15 32.44 45.44 -12.24
CA TRP A 15 31.83 44.79 -13.39
C TRP A 15 31.95 43.27 -13.36
N ARG A 16 33.14 42.73 -13.01
CA ARG A 16 33.32 41.28 -12.87
C ARG A 16 32.45 40.67 -11.77
N ALA A 17 32.15 41.41 -10.71
CA ALA A 17 31.26 40.95 -9.63
C ALA A 17 29.76 40.99 -10.02
N ASN A 18 29.39 41.77 -11.04
CA ASN A 18 28.02 41.86 -11.54
C ASN A 18 27.76 40.96 -12.76
N ILE A 19 28.79 40.31 -13.31
CA ILE A 19 28.61 39.27 -14.32
C ILE A 19 28.33 37.98 -13.57
N SER A 20 27.10 37.49 -13.67
CA SER A 20 26.75 36.21 -13.06
C SER A 20 27.55 35.09 -13.73
N THR A 21 28.27 34.31 -12.93
CA THR A 21 28.88 33.04 -13.33
C THR A 21 27.99 31.85 -12.96
N GLU A 22 26.78 32.11 -12.47
CA GLU A 22 25.85 31.09 -11.98
C GLU A 22 25.45 30.16 -13.12
N ASP A 23 25.18 30.67 -14.32
CA ASP A 23 24.83 29.85 -15.49
C ASP A 23 25.89 28.80 -15.82
N ILE A 24 27.17 29.15 -15.66
CA ILE A 24 28.31 28.25 -15.89
C ILE A 24 28.33 27.18 -14.80
N HIS A 25 28.15 27.60 -13.54
CA HIS A 25 28.14 26.70 -12.40
C HIS A 25 26.97 25.71 -12.48
N ASP A 26 25.78 26.21 -12.80
CA ASP A 26 24.56 25.47 -13.05
C ASP A 26 24.74 24.42 -14.15
N PHE A 27 25.42 24.77 -15.24
CA PHE A 27 25.72 23.84 -16.32
C PHE A 27 26.60 22.69 -15.82
N PHE A 28 27.67 22.98 -15.09
CA PHE A 28 28.53 21.94 -14.53
C PHE A 28 27.78 21.05 -13.54
N GLU A 29 27.01 21.63 -12.62
CA GLU A 29 26.21 20.85 -11.68
C GLU A 29 25.17 19.98 -12.36
N LYS A 30 24.48 20.51 -13.38
CA LYS A 30 23.53 19.73 -14.20
C LYS A 30 24.26 18.61 -14.92
N SER A 31 25.43 18.88 -15.51
CA SER A 31 26.23 17.85 -16.19
C SER A 31 26.69 16.72 -15.26
N THR A 32 27.08 17.05 -14.02
CA THR A 32 27.49 16.05 -13.03
C THR A 32 26.31 15.22 -12.56
N LYS A 33 25.17 15.86 -12.26
CA LYS A 33 23.92 15.17 -11.89
C LYS A 33 23.45 14.24 -13.01
N ASP A 34 23.57 14.71 -14.24
CA ASP A 34 23.18 13.97 -15.43
C ASP A 34 24.06 12.73 -15.65
N ALA A 35 25.38 12.87 -15.54
CA ALA A 35 26.31 11.74 -15.59
C ALA A 35 26.04 10.69 -14.50
N LEU A 36 25.66 11.11 -13.30
CA LEU A 36 25.28 10.20 -12.21
C LEU A 36 23.92 9.53 -12.44
N SER A 37 22.98 10.23 -13.09
CA SER A 37 21.61 9.76 -13.33
C SER A 37 21.45 8.93 -14.62
N GLY A 38 22.54 8.69 -15.37
CA GLY A 38 22.52 7.88 -16.59
C GLY A 38 22.37 8.66 -17.90
N GLY A 39 22.59 9.98 -17.88
CA GLY A 39 22.65 10.85 -19.07
C GLY A 39 21.37 11.64 -19.38
N SER A 40 21.53 12.65 -20.24
CA SER A 40 20.52 13.69 -20.42
C SER A 40 19.24 13.17 -21.05
N LEU A 41 18.15 13.29 -20.29
CA LEU A 41 16.79 13.05 -20.76
C LEU A 41 16.43 13.88 -22.00
N THR A 42 17.07 15.05 -22.22
CA THR A 42 16.83 15.87 -23.42
C THR A 42 17.44 15.27 -24.69
N SER A 43 18.47 14.43 -24.56
CA SER A 43 19.12 13.76 -25.68
C SER A 43 18.45 12.43 -26.03
N ALA A 44 17.71 11.83 -25.10
CA ALA A 44 17.06 10.56 -25.31
C ALA A 44 15.84 10.72 -26.25
N PRO A 45 15.60 9.79 -27.20
CA PRO A 45 14.39 9.79 -28.01
C PRO A 45 13.14 9.71 -27.14
N THR A 46 12.11 10.48 -27.48
CA THR A 46 10.82 10.51 -26.75
C THR A 46 10.18 9.13 -26.61
N GLU A 47 10.33 8.27 -27.63
CA GLU A 47 9.81 6.90 -27.63
C GLU A 47 10.44 5.99 -26.58
N SER A 48 11.68 6.30 -26.13
CA SER A 48 12.34 5.58 -25.04
C SER A 48 11.95 6.13 -23.66
N LEU A 49 11.48 7.37 -23.58
CA LEU A 49 11.12 8.02 -22.32
C LEU A 49 9.76 7.55 -21.80
N PHE A 50 8.83 7.23 -22.71
CA PHE A 50 7.49 6.81 -22.33
C PHE A 50 7.01 5.62 -23.16
N VAL A 51 6.38 4.67 -22.48
CA VAL A 51 5.64 3.58 -23.12
C VAL A 51 4.16 3.93 -23.08
N ILE A 52 3.57 4.19 -24.24
CA ILE A 52 2.12 4.37 -24.36
C ILE A 52 1.49 2.98 -24.40
N ASP A 53 1.12 2.46 -23.23
CA ASP A 53 0.36 1.22 -23.15
C ASP A 53 -1.09 1.46 -23.62
N LYS A 54 -1.38 0.99 -24.85
CA LYS A 54 -2.73 1.00 -25.43
C LYS A 54 -3.53 -0.26 -25.07
N SER A 55 -2.96 -1.17 -24.28
CA SER A 55 -3.64 -2.39 -23.87
C SER A 55 -4.82 -2.05 -22.98
N LYS A 56 -5.98 -2.64 -23.29
CA LYS A 56 -7.19 -2.52 -22.47
C LYS A 56 -7.16 -3.65 -21.45
N ASP A 57 -6.57 -3.42 -20.28
CA ASP A 57 -6.62 -4.42 -19.20
C ASP A 57 -8.07 -4.59 -18.71
N LEU A 58 -8.69 -5.70 -19.14
CA LEU A 58 -10.07 -6.05 -18.81
C LEU A 58 -10.25 -6.34 -17.32
N SER A 59 -9.19 -6.74 -16.62
CA SER A 59 -9.24 -7.08 -15.20
C SER A 59 -9.36 -5.82 -14.33
N VAL A 60 -8.59 -4.77 -14.68
CA VAL A 60 -8.65 -3.45 -14.04
C VAL A 60 -9.98 -2.77 -14.35
N LYS A 61 -10.47 -2.85 -15.60
CA LYS A 61 -11.80 -2.34 -15.97
C LYS A 61 -12.91 -2.97 -15.14
N LYS A 62 -12.92 -4.31 -15.02
CA LYS A 62 -13.89 -5.02 -14.17
C LYS A 62 -13.80 -4.61 -12.70
N LYS A 63 -12.60 -4.36 -12.16
CA LYS A 63 -12.42 -3.86 -10.79
C LYS A 63 -12.96 -2.44 -10.61
N ILE A 64 -12.75 -1.57 -11.60
CA ILE A 64 -13.22 -0.18 -11.58
C ILE A 64 -14.75 -0.14 -11.72
N GLU A 65 -15.32 -0.89 -12.65
CA GLU A 65 -16.78 -1.01 -12.84
C GLU A 65 -17.46 -1.51 -11.56
N LYS A 66 -16.96 -2.58 -10.95
CA LYS A 66 -17.44 -3.08 -9.64
C LYS A 66 -17.35 -2.05 -8.51
N LYS A 67 -16.37 -1.15 -8.54
CA LYS A 67 -16.24 -0.07 -7.55
C LYS A 67 -17.17 1.10 -7.85
N ARG A 68 -17.45 1.40 -9.13
CA ARG A 68 -18.41 2.43 -9.56
C ARG A 68 -19.86 2.01 -9.32
N GLU A 69 -20.16 0.72 -9.43
CA GLU A 69 -21.47 0.15 -9.09
C GLU A 69 -21.79 0.25 -7.59
N LYS A 70 -20.75 0.25 -6.74
CA LYS A 70 -20.90 0.47 -5.30
C LYS A 70 -21.17 1.95 -5.04
N VAL A 71 -22.44 2.25 -4.78
CA VAL A 71 -22.85 3.59 -4.35
C VAL A 71 -22.14 3.96 -3.05
N LEU A 72 -21.65 5.19 -2.96
CA LEU A 72 -20.99 5.71 -1.76
C LEU A 72 -21.91 5.57 -0.56
N ARG A 73 -21.34 5.34 0.63
CA ARG A 73 -22.12 5.14 1.86
C ARG A 73 -23.05 6.32 2.16
N VAL A 74 -22.61 7.54 1.89
CA VAL A 74 -23.42 8.77 2.05
C VAL A 74 -24.62 8.78 1.11
N ASP A 75 -24.41 8.44 -0.17
CA ASP A 75 -25.48 8.36 -1.17
C ASP A 75 -26.42 7.18 -0.89
N SER A 76 -25.89 6.08 -0.35
CA SER A 76 -26.70 4.93 0.09
C SER A 76 -27.63 5.29 1.24
N MET A 77 -27.24 6.19 2.14
CA MET A 77 -28.09 6.67 3.23
C MET A 77 -29.17 7.65 2.76
N LEU A 78 -28.93 8.34 1.63
CA LEU A 78 -29.89 9.27 1.02
C LEU A 78 -30.93 8.55 0.14
N LYS A 79 -30.68 7.30 -0.26
CA LYS A 79 -31.66 6.50 -1.00
C LYS A 79 -32.88 6.24 -0.11
N LYS A 80 -34.06 6.46 -0.68
CA LYS A 80 -35.34 6.20 0.00
C LYS A 80 -35.42 4.74 0.43
N ASN A 81 -35.77 4.50 1.69
CA ASN A 81 -36.06 3.17 2.20
C ASN A 81 -37.34 2.63 1.52
N HIS A 82 -37.20 1.58 0.71
CA HIS A 82 -38.31 0.94 0.00
C HIS A 82 -39.37 0.35 0.94
N PHE A 83 -38.99 0.08 2.20
CA PHE A 83 -39.87 -0.49 3.23
C PHE A 83 -40.71 0.55 3.97
N VAL A 84 -40.46 1.85 3.75
CA VAL A 84 -41.18 2.93 4.42
C VAL A 84 -42.01 3.67 3.38
N GLU A 85 -43.33 3.54 3.49
CA GLU A 85 -44.27 4.33 2.70
C GLU A 85 -44.21 5.80 3.13
N VAL A 86 -44.29 6.72 2.16
CA VAL A 86 -44.18 8.15 2.45
C VAL A 86 -45.49 8.61 3.06
N VAL A 87 -45.44 9.09 4.30
CA VAL A 87 -46.60 9.73 4.90
C VAL A 87 -46.89 11.01 4.10
N PRO A 88 -48.10 11.15 3.52
CA PRO A 88 -48.45 12.35 2.77
C PRO A 88 -48.41 13.55 3.72
N SER A 89 -47.51 14.50 3.44
CA SER A 89 -47.43 15.71 4.24
C SER A 89 -48.75 16.49 4.08
N SER A 90 -49.40 16.75 5.22
CA SER A 90 -50.61 17.55 5.31
C SER A 90 -50.32 18.94 4.72
N LYS A 91 -50.94 19.23 3.57
CA LYS A 91 -50.90 20.57 2.98
C LYS A 91 -51.69 21.49 3.90
N GLN A 92 -51.01 22.31 4.70
CA GLN A 92 -51.67 23.37 5.44
C GLN A 92 -52.39 24.28 4.43
N LYS A 93 -53.71 24.44 4.60
CA LYS A 93 -54.55 25.29 3.77
C LYS A 93 -53.94 26.69 3.70
N SER A 94 -53.59 27.14 2.50
CA SER A 94 -53.19 28.52 2.27
C SER A 94 -54.36 29.45 2.60
N PHE A 95 -54.20 30.29 3.62
CA PHE A 95 -55.15 31.35 3.93
C PHE A 95 -55.13 32.38 2.80
N LYS A 96 -56.25 32.49 2.07
CA LYS A 96 -56.49 33.54 1.08
C LYS A 96 -56.63 34.88 1.81
N LYS A 97 -55.60 35.74 1.77
CA LYS A 97 -55.75 37.16 2.14
C LYS A 97 -56.38 37.92 0.97
N LYS A 98 -57.59 38.46 1.18
CA LYS A 98 -58.17 39.49 0.32
C LYS A 98 -57.49 40.84 0.62
N LYS A 99 -57.26 41.60 -0.44
CA LYS A 99 -56.66 42.94 -0.42
C LYS A 99 -57.65 43.97 0.12
N GLU A 100 -57.17 44.89 0.96
CA GLU A 100 -57.67 46.25 0.97
C GLU A 100 -56.55 47.22 1.31
N ALA A 101 -56.55 48.35 0.62
CA ALA A 101 -55.48 49.33 0.55
C ALA A 101 -55.46 50.26 1.76
N LEU A 102 -54.30 50.82 2.10
CA LEU A 102 -54.03 52.27 2.04
C LEU A 102 -52.75 52.64 2.84
N LYS A 103 -51.90 53.40 2.14
CA LYS A 103 -51.00 54.49 2.57
C LYS A 103 -49.66 54.18 3.27
N ALA A 104 -48.64 54.70 2.60
CA ALA A 104 -47.27 54.95 3.04
C ALA A 104 -47.18 56.14 4.00
N VAL A 105 -46.21 56.10 4.94
CA VAL A 105 -45.42 57.25 5.44
C VAL A 105 -44.07 56.73 5.99
N ASP A 106 -42.99 57.41 5.62
CA ASP A 106 -41.59 57.31 6.08
C ASP A 106 -41.38 57.72 7.56
N ALA A 107 -40.38 57.13 8.23
CA ALA A 107 -39.49 57.75 9.25
C ALA A 107 -38.58 56.64 9.87
N VAL A 108 -37.26 56.60 9.62
CA VAL A 108 -36.17 57.40 10.24
C VAL A 108 -35.64 56.79 11.56
N VAL A 109 -34.43 56.21 11.46
CA VAL A 109 -33.20 56.48 12.26
C VAL A 109 -32.99 55.82 13.66
N GLN A 110 -31.90 55.02 13.71
CA GLN A 110 -30.86 54.88 14.78
C GLN A 110 -31.18 54.09 16.07
N ASP A 111 -30.24 53.45 16.80
CA ASP A 111 -28.77 53.49 16.88
C ASP A 111 -28.19 52.22 17.59
N ALA A 112 -26.88 51.98 17.45
CA ALA A 112 -26.05 51.04 18.23
C ALA A 112 -25.68 51.62 19.64
N PRO A 113 -24.96 50.94 20.58
CA PRO A 113 -23.53 50.50 20.48
C PRO A 113 -23.21 49.14 21.20
N LYS A 114 -22.26 48.31 20.71
CA LYS A 114 -20.80 48.21 21.03
C LYS A 114 -20.43 48.03 22.51
N ASP A 115 -19.84 46.87 22.83
CA ASP A 115 -18.86 46.72 23.91
C ASP A 115 -17.66 45.87 23.43
N GLU A 116 -16.47 46.35 23.76
CA GLU A 116 -15.15 45.90 23.32
C GLU A 116 -14.62 44.81 24.27
N SER A 117 -14.29 43.63 23.74
CA SER A 117 -13.31 42.75 24.37
C SER A 117 -12.51 42.04 23.28
N VAL A 118 -11.23 42.40 23.19
CA VAL A 118 -10.21 41.72 22.38
C VAL A 118 -10.30 40.21 22.63
N PRO A 119 -10.50 39.35 21.62
CA PRO A 119 -10.28 37.93 21.82
C PRO A 119 -8.77 37.72 21.83
N ASP A 120 -8.23 37.49 23.03
CA ASP A 120 -6.91 36.91 23.16
C ASP A 120 -6.88 35.63 22.32
N SER A 121 -6.05 35.65 21.29
CA SER A 121 -5.91 34.58 20.31
C SER A 121 -5.30 33.39 21.04
N GLY A 122 -6.17 32.56 21.64
CA GLY A 122 -5.83 31.31 22.29
C GLY A 122 -5.22 30.31 21.32
N MET A 123 -3.96 30.53 20.95
CA MET A 123 -3.10 29.45 20.46
C MET A 123 -2.85 28.51 21.64
N VAL A 124 -3.68 27.47 21.72
CA VAL A 124 -3.38 26.33 22.59
C VAL A 124 -2.01 25.79 22.16
N PRO A 125 -1.06 25.57 23.09
CA PRO A 125 0.22 24.99 22.77
C PRO A 125 -0.02 23.60 22.17
N LEU A 126 0.18 23.48 20.85
CA LEU A 126 -0.06 22.26 20.09
C LEU A 126 0.85 21.10 20.55
N TRP A 127 1.94 21.46 21.22
CA TRP A 127 2.84 20.54 21.90
C TRP A 127 2.84 20.99 23.35
N GLY A 128 2.26 20.16 24.21
CA GLY A 128 1.97 20.50 25.60
C GLY A 128 3.17 21.07 26.34
N ASP A 129 2.92 22.16 27.06
CA ASP A 129 3.89 22.85 27.91
C ASP A 129 4.55 21.85 28.86
N GLY A 130 5.88 21.83 28.80
CA GLY A 130 6.74 20.94 29.54
C GLY A 130 6.77 21.31 31.02
N GLY A 131 5.73 20.88 31.73
CA GLY A 131 5.77 20.60 33.15
C GLY A 131 5.86 21.81 34.07
N GLN A 132 4.72 22.32 34.51
CA GLN A 132 4.47 22.61 35.92
C GLN A 132 3.00 22.96 36.09
N HIS A 133 2.19 22.06 36.65
CA HIS A 133 1.09 22.39 37.57
C HIS A 133 0.62 21.08 38.21
N GLY A 134 0.69 21.03 39.53
CA GLY A 134 0.33 19.87 40.33
C GLY A 134 -1.15 19.51 40.18
N GLY A 135 -1.43 18.20 40.06
CA GLY A 135 -2.79 17.68 40.10
C GLY A 135 -3.00 16.50 39.16
N ARG A 136 -2.90 15.29 39.72
CA ARG A 136 -3.29 13.99 39.14
C ARG A 136 -2.47 13.56 37.92
N LYS A 137 -1.52 12.64 38.17
CA LYS A 137 -0.83 11.91 37.09
C LYS A 137 -1.83 11.02 36.36
N ALA A 138 -2.42 11.53 35.28
CA ALA A 138 -3.17 10.70 34.35
C ALA A 138 -2.18 9.71 33.73
N ARG A 139 -2.41 8.41 33.97
CA ARG A 139 -1.60 7.33 33.42
C ARG A 139 -1.74 7.39 31.89
N GLN A 140 -0.69 7.81 31.18
CA GLN A 140 -0.70 7.86 29.72
C GLN A 140 -0.94 6.44 29.20
N VAL A 141 -2.12 6.24 28.59
CA VAL A 141 -2.44 5.01 27.90
C VAL A 141 -1.81 5.10 26.52
N SER A 142 -0.69 4.40 26.32
CA SER A 142 -0.06 4.29 25.01
C SER A 142 -0.98 3.47 24.11
N LYS A 143 -1.46 4.08 23.02
CA LYS A 143 -2.14 3.34 21.95
C LYS A 143 -1.05 2.69 21.11
N GLN A 144 -1.10 1.37 20.96
CA GLN A 144 -0.17 0.66 20.08
C GLN A 144 -0.46 1.09 18.63
N SER A 145 0.53 1.66 17.96
CA SER A 145 0.44 2.00 16.54
C SER A 145 0.61 0.74 15.69
N ILE A 146 -0.17 0.66 14.61
CA ILE A 146 -0.04 -0.39 13.58
C ILE A 146 1.28 -0.28 12.82
N ILE A 147 1.88 0.91 12.79
CA ILE A 147 3.17 1.14 12.15
C ILE A 147 4.25 0.90 13.21
N PRO A 148 5.23 0.02 12.95
CA PRO A 148 6.35 -0.20 13.86
C PRO A 148 7.15 1.10 14.01
N ALA A 149 7.74 1.30 15.19
CA ALA A 149 8.61 2.43 15.41
C ALA A 149 9.79 2.39 14.43
N VAL A 150 10.21 3.56 13.96
CA VAL A 150 11.43 3.69 13.15
C VAL A 150 12.60 3.21 14.00
N GLU A 151 13.41 2.32 13.43
CA GLU A 151 14.61 1.82 14.08
C GLU A 151 15.63 2.96 14.20
N VAL A 152 16.05 3.24 15.44
CA VAL A 152 17.07 4.25 15.72
C VAL A 152 18.42 3.54 15.71
N GLU A 153 19.35 4.03 14.89
CA GLU A 153 20.70 3.50 14.79
C GLU A 153 21.45 3.57 16.14
N ALA A 154 22.37 2.63 16.38
CA ALA A 154 23.19 2.62 17.58
C ALA A 154 24.11 3.86 17.65
N PRO A 155 24.41 4.39 18.86
CA PRO A 155 25.24 5.59 19.02
C PRO A 155 26.66 5.43 18.45
N GLY A 156 27.14 4.19 18.30
CA GLY A 156 28.42 3.84 17.68
C GLY A 156 28.49 4.02 16.16
N CYS A 157 27.35 4.26 15.48
CA CYS A 157 27.28 4.41 14.01
C CYS A 157 27.44 5.86 13.53
N SER A 158 27.57 6.83 14.44
CA SER A 158 27.84 8.22 14.06
C SER A 158 29.24 8.36 13.42
N TYR A 159 29.47 9.43 12.66
CA TYR A 159 30.75 9.67 11.94
C TYR A 159 31.98 9.79 12.86
N ASN A 160 31.77 10.23 14.11
CA ASN A 160 32.81 10.32 15.14
C ASN A 160 32.31 9.73 16.45
N PRO A 161 32.16 8.40 16.54
CA PRO A 161 31.62 7.74 17.71
C PRO A 161 32.66 7.69 18.83
N ALA A 162 32.20 7.64 20.08
CA ALA A 162 33.09 7.29 21.18
C ALA A 162 33.62 5.87 20.97
N PHE A 163 34.89 5.61 21.32
CA PHE A 163 35.55 4.33 21.05
C PHE A 163 34.73 3.12 21.58
N GLU A 164 34.23 3.22 22.81
CA GLU A 164 33.39 2.19 23.44
C GLU A 164 32.11 1.93 22.62
N SER A 165 31.38 2.99 22.27
CA SER A 165 30.14 2.86 21.48
C SER A 165 30.36 2.23 20.10
N HIS A 166 31.50 2.52 19.46
CA HIS A 166 31.88 1.91 18.19
C HIS A 166 32.18 0.41 18.34
N GLN A 167 32.93 0.02 19.38
CA GLN A 167 33.20 -1.39 19.67
C GLN A 167 31.90 -2.16 19.99
N ASP A 168 31.00 -1.56 20.76
CA ASP A 168 29.70 -2.16 21.08
C ASP A 168 28.85 -2.37 19.82
N SER A 169 28.83 -1.39 18.90
CA SER A 169 28.14 -1.52 17.62
C SER A 169 28.73 -2.64 16.75
N LEU A 170 30.06 -2.78 16.71
CA LEU A 170 30.73 -3.87 16.01
C LEU A 170 30.41 -5.22 16.67
N ALA A 171 30.43 -5.29 18.00
CA ALA A 171 30.11 -6.50 18.75
C ALA A 171 28.66 -6.95 18.49
N GLN A 172 27.70 -6.01 18.45
CA GLN A 172 26.31 -6.31 18.11
C GLN A 172 26.19 -6.86 16.69
N ALA A 173 26.83 -6.23 15.70
CA ALA A 173 26.82 -6.71 14.32
C ALA A 173 27.40 -8.12 14.19
N VAL A 174 28.52 -8.41 14.88
CA VAL A 174 29.12 -9.75 14.92
C VAL A 174 28.17 -10.76 15.57
N ALA A 175 27.53 -10.40 16.68
CA ALA A 175 26.58 -11.27 17.36
C ALA A 175 25.38 -11.64 16.47
N GLU A 176 24.84 -10.69 15.70
CA GLU A 176 23.74 -10.94 14.76
C GLU A 176 24.15 -11.89 13.62
N GLU A 177 25.34 -11.72 13.06
CA GLU A 177 25.87 -12.63 12.03
C GLU A 177 26.12 -14.04 12.60
N MET A 178 26.67 -14.14 13.81
CA MET A 178 26.81 -15.43 14.50
C MET A 178 25.45 -16.09 14.77
N GLN A 179 24.45 -15.33 15.21
CA GLN A 179 23.09 -15.84 15.41
C GLN A 179 22.46 -16.33 14.10
N LYS A 180 22.66 -15.62 12.99
CA LYS A 180 22.22 -16.06 11.66
C LYS A 180 22.92 -17.37 11.26
N ALA A 181 24.23 -17.46 11.46
CA ALA A 181 25.00 -18.67 11.20
C ALA A 181 24.48 -19.86 12.03
N TYR A 182 24.33 -19.69 13.35
CA TYR A 182 23.77 -20.74 14.23
C TYR A 182 22.37 -21.16 13.82
N LYS A 183 21.52 -20.22 13.40
CA LYS A 183 20.17 -20.52 12.94
C LYS A 183 20.16 -21.33 11.65
N ILE A 184 21.13 -21.11 10.75
CA ILE A 184 21.29 -21.88 9.52
C ILE A 184 21.84 -23.27 9.84
N GLU A 185 22.84 -23.38 10.72
CA GLU A 185 23.49 -24.63 11.08
C GLU A 185 22.59 -25.57 11.90
N LEU A 186 21.83 -25.02 12.85
CA LEU A 186 20.89 -25.79 13.68
C LEU A 186 19.52 -25.95 13.02
N GLY A 187 19.20 -25.09 12.04
CA GLY A 187 17.92 -25.08 11.36
C GLY A 187 17.74 -26.28 10.42
N PRO A 188 16.49 -26.74 10.19
CA PRO A 188 16.22 -27.73 9.17
C PRO A 188 16.64 -27.19 7.79
N GLN A 189 17.28 -28.02 6.97
CA GLN A 189 17.67 -27.62 5.62
C GLN A 189 16.44 -27.15 4.84
N PRO A 190 16.50 -25.99 4.17
CA PRO A 190 15.35 -25.48 3.42
C PRO A 190 15.05 -26.44 2.27
N VAL A 191 13.77 -26.84 2.15
CA VAL A 191 13.32 -27.71 1.07
C VAL A 191 13.60 -26.99 -0.27
N PRO A 192 14.26 -27.67 -1.24
CA PRO A 192 14.52 -27.07 -2.54
C PRO A 192 13.21 -26.64 -3.22
N ILE A 193 13.18 -25.39 -3.68
CA ILE A 193 11.98 -24.74 -4.28
C ILE A 193 11.50 -25.48 -5.54
N THR A 194 12.43 -26.10 -6.27
CA THR A 194 12.14 -26.95 -7.42
C THR A 194 12.80 -28.30 -7.23
N VAL A 195 12.04 -29.28 -6.75
CA VAL A 195 12.34 -30.68 -6.97
C VAL A 195 12.00 -30.95 -8.43
N MET A 196 12.98 -31.23 -9.28
CA MET A 196 12.70 -31.75 -10.63
C MET A 196 12.10 -33.14 -10.46
N GLY A 197 10.77 -33.19 -10.35
CA GLY A 197 10.03 -34.43 -10.25
C GLY A 197 10.16 -35.21 -11.56
N GLU A 198 10.85 -36.34 -11.50
CA GLU A 198 10.52 -37.47 -12.35
C GLU A 198 9.02 -37.75 -12.20
N VAL A 199 8.34 -38.04 -13.32
CA VAL A 199 6.90 -38.32 -13.32
C VAL A 199 6.69 -39.64 -12.59
N VAL A 200 6.45 -39.57 -11.28
CA VAL A 200 6.07 -40.73 -10.48
C VAL A 200 4.71 -41.20 -10.99
N ASP A 201 4.65 -42.41 -11.53
CA ASP A 201 3.41 -43.01 -12.00
C ASP A 201 2.38 -43.08 -10.86
N GLU A 202 1.09 -42.97 -11.20
CA GLU A 202 -0.04 -42.91 -10.26
C GLU A 202 -0.07 -44.10 -9.26
N ASP A 203 0.59 -45.21 -9.61
CA ASP A 203 0.70 -46.43 -8.81
C ASP A 203 1.73 -46.29 -7.67
N ASP A 204 2.85 -45.59 -7.87
CA ASP A 204 3.89 -45.41 -6.85
C ASP A 204 3.46 -44.42 -5.76
N VAL A 205 2.73 -43.36 -6.13
CA VAL A 205 2.17 -42.41 -5.16
C VAL A 205 1.24 -43.11 -4.18
N SER A 206 0.45 -44.08 -4.63
CA SER A 206 -0.47 -44.86 -3.77
C SER A 206 0.26 -45.72 -2.73
N LYS A 207 1.52 -46.09 -2.99
CA LYS A 207 2.36 -46.91 -2.11
C LYS A 207 3.05 -46.09 -1.01
N TYR A 208 3.23 -44.79 -1.21
CA TYR A 208 3.90 -43.89 -0.24
C TYR A 208 2.92 -43.16 0.69
N PHE A 209 1.60 -43.21 0.43
CA PHE A 209 0.60 -42.84 1.42
C PHE A 209 0.39 -44.02 2.37
N ILE A 210 1.10 -44.00 3.50
CA ILE A 210 0.86 -44.89 4.63
C ILE A 210 -0.61 -44.76 5.03
N GLU A 211 -1.39 -45.83 4.87
CA GLU A 211 -2.69 -45.99 5.47
C GLU A 211 -2.49 -45.93 7.00
N VAL A 212 -2.66 -44.74 7.58
CA VAL A 212 -2.77 -44.58 9.03
C VAL A 212 -4.14 -45.11 9.40
N ASP A 213 -4.12 -46.31 9.98
CA ASP A 213 -5.26 -46.97 10.60
C ASP A 213 -5.82 -46.02 11.68
N ASP A 214 -7.02 -45.48 11.44
CA ASP A 214 -7.76 -44.67 12.41
C ASP A 214 -8.49 -45.64 13.35
N GLU A 215 -7.70 -46.33 14.17
CA GLU A 215 -8.20 -47.20 15.23
C GLU A 215 -8.63 -46.31 16.40
N SER A 216 -9.95 -46.09 16.46
CA SER A 216 -10.75 -45.71 17.61
C SER A 216 -10.04 -45.88 18.97
N ASP A 217 -9.75 -44.78 19.65
CA ASP A 217 -9.75 -44.77 21.12
C ASP A 217 -10.38 -43.48 21.65
N ASP A 218 -11.33 -43.69 22.55
CA ASP A 218 -12.19 -42.71 23.19
C ASP A 218 -11.42 -42.02 24.34
N ASP A 219 -11.89 -40.84 24.72
CA ASP A 219 -11.76 -40.22 26.06
C ASP A 219 -10.77 -39.03 26.29
N MET A 220 -11.39 -37.94 26.78
CA MET A 220 -10.88 -36.79 27.57
C MET A 220 -10.29 -35.49 26.95
N ASN A 221 -11.19 -34.50 26.89
CA ASN A 221 -11.18 -33.22 27.67
C ASN A 221 -10.64 -31.88 27.08
N GLU A 222 -11.61 -30.96 26.87
CA GLU A 222 -11.71 -29.49 27.06
C GLU A 222 -10.76 -28.42 26.44
N GLU A 223 -11.43 -27.51 25.69
CA GLU A 223 -11.30 -26.03 25.59
C GLU A 223 -10.09 -25.34 24.89
N ASP A 224 -10.30 -24.83 23.65
CA ASP A 224 -10.25 -23.38 23.28
C ASP A 224 -10.69 -23.20 21.79
N PRO A 225 -11.46 -22.16 21.38
CA PRO A 225 -12.00 -22.04 20.02
C PRO A 225 -11.23 -21.03 19.17
N GLU A 226 -10.37 -21.50 18.25
CA GLU A 226 -9.88 -20.62 17.17
C GLU A 226 -9.65 -21.35 15.82
N MET A 227 -10.32 -20.81 14.81
CA MET A 227 -10.16 -21.04 13.36
C MET A 227 -10.64 -22.37 12.76
N GLU A 228 -11.94 -22.38 12.42
CA GLU A 228 -12.50 -23.23 11.36
C GLU A 228 -11.84 -22.93 9.98
N LYS A 229 -10.76 -23.63 9.63
CA LYS A 229 -10.44 -23.91 8.23
C LYS A 229 -11.23 -25.14 7.81
N ARG A 230 -12.49 -24.95 7.39
CA ARG A 230 -13.30 -26.04 6.84
C ARG A 230 -12.58 -26.62 5.61
N PRO A 231 -12.19 -27.90 5.60
CA PRO A 231 -11.63 -28.51 4.39
C PRO A 231 -12.70 -28.50 3.29
N LEU A 232 -12.33 -28.02 2.10
CA LEU A 232 -13.19 -28.08 0.93
C LEU A 232 -13.49 -29.55 0.64
N LYS A 233 -14.74 -29.96 0.83
CA LYS A 233 -15.20 -31.34 0.59
C LYS A 233 -14.90 -31.72 -0.87
N ILE A 234 -13.86 -32.51 -1.09
CA ILE A 234 -13.54 -33.09 -2.40
C ILE A 234 -14.65 -34.09 -2.71
N LYS A 235 -15.42 -33.84 -3.76
CA LYS A 235 -16.47 -34.76 -4.21
C LYS A 235 -15.82 -36.03 -4.74
N ARG A 236 -16.20 -37.20 -4.21
CA ARG A 236 -15.74 -38.50 -4.71
C ARG A 236 -16.15 -38.63 -6.18
N VAL A 237 -15.19 -38.89 -7.05
CA VAL A 237 -15.41 -39.09 -8.49
C VAL A 237 -16.21 -40.36 -8.68
N THR A 238 -17.25 -40.31 -9.52
CA THR A 238 -18.11 -41.47 -9.77
C THR A 238 -17.43 -42.49 -10.70
N ARG A 239 -17.83 -43.78 -10.62
CA ARG A 239 -17.30 -44.85 -11.50
C ARG A 239 -17.46 -44.54 -13.00
N VAL A 240 -18.50 -43.79 -13.36
CA VAL A 240 -18.74 -43.35 -14.75
C VAL A 240 -17.72 -42.30 -15.20
N GLU A 241 -17.36 -41.36 -14.33
CA GLU A 241 -16.34 -40.35 -14.63
C GLU A 241 -14.94 -40.96 -14.77
N LEU A 242 -14.64 -42.00 -13.97
CA LEU A 242 -13.41 -42.79 -14.14
C LEU A 242 -13.36 -43.48 -15.51
N ASN A 243 -14.43 -44.17 -15.89
CA ASN A 243 -14.51 -44.81 -17.21
C ASN A 243 -14.44 -43.79 -18.37
N LYS A 244 -15.01 -42.60 -18.20
CA LYS A 244 -14.94 -41.51 -19.20
C LYS A 244 -13.53 -40.96 -19.34
N ARG A 245 -12.79 -40.80 -18.23
CA ARG A 245 -11.38 -40.40 -18.24
C ARG A 245 -10.50 -41.47 -18.87
N ALA A 246 -10.73 -42.74 -18.58
CA ALA A 246 -10.01 -43.87 -19.19
C ALA A 246 -10.16 -43.88 -20.72
N ARG A 247 -11.40 -43.78 -21.23
CA ARG A 247 -11.66 -43.68 -22.68
C ARG A 247 -10.96 -42.48 -23.33
N ARG A 248 -10.95 -41.32 -22.65
CA ARG A 248 -10.26 -40.12 -23.18
C ARG A 248 -8.74 -40.28 -23.20
N LYS A 249 -8.15 -40.91 -22.17
CA LYS A 249 -6.72 -41.23 -22.09
C LYS A 249 -6.31 -42.20 -23.20
N GLU A 250 -7.13 -43.21 -23.49
CA GLU A 250 -6.90 -44.15 -24.60
C GLU A 250 -6.99 -43.47 -25.98
N LEU A 251 -7.97 -42.58 -26.19
CA LEU A 251 -8.06 -41.80 -27.43
C LEU A 251 -6.81 -40.93 -27.63
N GLN A 252 -6.36 -40.25 -26.59
CA GLN A 252 -5.14 -39.43 -26.65
C GLN A 252 -3.89 -40.26 -26.95
N LYS A 253 -3.76 -41.46 -26.38
CA LYS A 253 -2.66 -42.39 -26.70
C LYS A 253 -2.69 -42.81 -28.17
N LYS A 254 -3.86 -43.20 -28.69
CA LYS A 254 -4.02 -43.56 -30.11
C LYS A 254 -3.70 -42.39 -31.04
N GLU A 255 -4.14 -41.18 -30.71
CA GLU A 255 -3.81 -39.97 -31.49
C GLU A 255 -2.31 -39.67 -31.47
N ALA A 256 -1.64 -39.83 -30.33
CA ALA A 256 -0.19 -39.65 -30.22
C ALA A 256 0.58 -40.70 -31.03
N GLU A 257 0.15 -41.96 -31.03
CA GLU A 257 0.74 -43.02 -31.86
C GLU A 257 0.55 -42.75 -33.35
N VAL A 258 -0.63 -42.27 -33.77
CA VAL A 258 -0.89 -41.87 -35.15
C VAL A 258 0.01 -40.70 -35.55
N LYS A 259 0.15 -39.67 -34.69
CA LYS A 259 1.07 -38.55 -34.94
C LYS A 259 2.52 -39.01 -35.08
N LYS A 260 2.99 -39.89 -34.18
CA LYS A 260 4.34 -40.47 -34.27
C LYS A 260 4.55 -41.25 -35.57
N LYS A 261 3.55 -42.03 -36.02
CA LYS A 261 3.60 -42.73 -37.31
C LYS A 261 3.61 -41.75 -38.50
N GLN A 262 2.83 -40.68 -38.42
CA GLN A 262 2.84 -39.61 -39.44
C GLN A 262 4.16 -38.86 -39.49
N GLU A 263 4.77 -38.58 -38.33
CA GLU A 263 6.12 -38.00 -38.24
C GLU A 263 7.15 -38.95 -38.85
N PHE A 264 7.12 -40.23 -38.47
CA PHE A 264 8.03 -41.25 -39.01
C PHE A 264 7.90 -41.44 -40.54
N THR A 265 6.67 -41.44 -41.08
CA THR A 265 6.48 -41.50 -42.54
C THR A 265 6.96 -40.24 -43.26
N LYS A 266 6.75 -39.05 -42.70
CA LYS A 266 7.28 -37.79 -43.24
C LYS A 266 8.81 -37.74 -43.22
N ASP A 267 9.43 -38.38 -42.24
CA ASP A 267 10.89 -38.47 -42.12
C ASP A 267 11.49 -39.50 -43.11
N ILE A 268 10.70 -40.49 -43.55
CA ILE A 268 11.11 -41.46 -44.59
C ILE A 268 10.97 -40.88 -46.01
N ASP A 269 9.95 -40.05 -46.24
CA ASP A 269 9.70 -39.40 -47.55
C ASP A 269 10.60 -38.17 -47.82
N LYS A 270 11.48 -37.82 -46.87
CA LYS A 270 12.45 -36.71 -46.96
C LYS A 270 13.85 -37.20 -47.25
#